data_AF-A0A2R5FWD3-F1
#
_entry.id   AF-A0A2R5FWD3-F1
#
_cell.length_a   1.000
_cell.length_b   1.000
_cell.length_c   1.000
_cell.angle_alpha   90.00
_cell.angle_beta   90.00
_cell.angle_gamma   90.00
#
_symmetry.space_group_name_H-M   'P 1'
#
loop_
_entity.id
_entity.type
_entity.pdbx_description
1 polymer ?
#
loop_
_entity_poly.entity_id
_entity_poly.type
_entity_poly.pdbx_seq_one_letter_code
_entity_poly.pdbx_strand_id
1 'polypeptide(L)'
;MLTLDREQTTALDYSNLNTSIQETFAAIDRFEWQAVDEILQMREQQLYLQAGYKSFSEYCQRELYAWGGYRRINQLLGAKKVIDAVSELGGHIKNERQARPLLRLVKEPEKLKQAVTLALKDNPSPSVLDFAAAANIVVPQLPRKRQSIQEPLVPKIQEPVVPQKAIVTVSQQSHPRYGEEGTIEADAPNRWQQIVTFADGERLLINNAELDAPSVPFPRERTYPAEYSEAIAALKEQHQQELERLQQELRIGLQSEATARAEEQVQEQIQSLQQLFKQQKEENIQLQQRLDEMEGLRKLEIENQQLQQRIQELEHAVEQRPSQEWGNTMTQQATKALNKQVKQALEKTIDLRSLAQKPPKENAQECLRLMGMALKNLASAMNNTQALKAAAIILGSEPTPSAIAYRAEQLEMLPQAVSDIRAVLTKPGCTWLDYWAVAQEYEVIKSDYLAELTTQETELITALQMASTKPDTIGLGSIVAHADPYRTLYVERGEVVDDLGEELVVAWDCWKEQSKKTDRYFRDELRFWLPQ
;
A
#
# COMPACT_ATOMS: atom_id res chain seq x y z
N MET A 1 64.55 -8.27 16.46
CA MET A 1 63.53 -8.45 15.40
C MET A 1 62.17 -8.25 16.05
N LEU A 2 61.59 -7.07 15.87
CA LEU A 2 60.24 -6.72 16.33
C LEU A 2 59.31 -6.90 15.13
N THR A 3 58.52 -7.95 15.12
CA THR A 3 57.48 -8.15 14.09
C THR A 3 56.27 -7.32 14.49
N LEU A 4 56.01 -6.28 13.70
CA LEU A 4 54.75 -5.52 13.72
C LEU A 4 53.64 -6.45 13.25
N ASP A 5 52.73 -6.81 14.15
CA ASP A 5 51.49 -7.48 13.82
C ASP A 5 50.64 -6.55 12.94
N ARG A 6 50.25 -7.06 11.78
CA ARG A 6 49.37 -6.36 10.83
C ARG A 6 48.03 -6.08 11.51
N GLU A 7 47.68 -4.80 11.62
CA GLU A 7 46.34 -4.35 11.95
C GLU A 7 45.33 -5.04 11.02
N GLN A 8 44.47 -5.88 11.60
CA GLN A 8 43.27 -6.36 10.92
C GLN A 8 42.33 -5.16 10.81
N THR A 9 42.28 -4.53 9.64
CA THR A 9 41.17 -3.64 9.28
C THR A 9 39.90 -4.48 9.27
N THR A 10 39.12 -4.41 10.34
CA THR A 10 37.75 -4.94 10.37
C THR A 10 36.97 -4.24 9.27
N ALA A 11 36.37 -5.03 8.37
CA ALA A 11 35.47 -4.50 7.36
C ALA A 11 34.35 -3.74 8.07
N LEU A 12 34.14 -2.48 7.69
CA LEU A 12 33.04 -1.67 8.21
C LEU A 12 31.71 -2.41 7.99
N ASP A 13 31.00 -2.68 9.08
CA ASP A 13 29.73 -3.42 9.04
C ASP A 13 28.61 -2.47 8.62
N TYR A 14 28.37 -2.41 7.30
CA TYR A 14 27.33 -1.56 6.70
C TYR A 14 25.91 -2.08 6.92
N SER A 15 25.72 -3.22 7.58
CA SER A 15 24.39 -3.81 7.83
C SER A 15 23.47 -2.85 8.58
N ASN A 16 23.96 -2.22 9.65
CA ASN A 16 23.20 -1.24 10.45
C ASN A 16 22.87 0.04 9.69
N LEU A 17 23.76 0.47 8.78
CA LEU A 17 23.51 1.63 7.93
C LEU A 17 22.43 1.29 6.89
N ASN A 18 22.49 0.08 6.33
CA ASN A 18 21.56 -0.37 5.31
C ASN A 18 20.15 -0.61 5.87
N THR A 19 20.02 -1.15 7.10
CA THR A 19 18.73 -1.26 7.79
C THR A 19 18.16 0.10 8.14
N SER A 20 18.98 1.03 8.66
CA SER A 20 18.53 2.40 8.93
C SER A 20 18.08 3.12 7.65
N ILE A 21 18.79 2.94 6.53
CA ILE A 21 18.40 3.49 5.22
C ILE A 21 17.08 2.87 4.75
N GLN A 22 16.91 1.55 4.85
CA GLN A 22 15.65 0.88 4.50
C GLN A 22 14.47 1.34 5.37
N GLU A 23 14.69 1.51 6.67
CA GLU A 23 13.69 2.05 7.59
C GLU A 23 13.31 3.50 7.23
N THR A 24 14.29 4.33 6.84
CA THR A 24 14.01 5.70 6.39
C THR A 24 13.21 5.73 5.09
N PHE A 25 13.54 4.89 4.11
CA PHE A 25 12.76 4.80 2.87
C PHE A 25 11.35 4.27 3.13
N ALA A 26 11.19 3.23 3.94
CA ALA A 26 9.87 2.73 4.33
C ALA A 26 9.04 3.78 5.09
N ALA A 27 9.69 4.64 5.90
CA ALA A 27 9.02 5.74 6.58
C ALA A 27 8.61 6.86 5.60
N ILE A 28 9.44 7.16 4.61
CA ILE A 28 9.12 8.11 3.53
C ILE A 28 7.95 7.60 2.71
N ASP A 29 7.98 6.33 2.26
CA ASP A 29 6.90 5.73 1.49
C ASP A 29 5.58 5.79 2.26
N ARG A 30 5.58 5.40 3.54
CA ARG A 30 4.38 5.50 4.40
C ARG A 30 3.87 6.95 4.52
N PHE A 31 4.78 7.91 4.62
CA PHE A 31 4.43 9.32 4.66
C PHE A 31 3.82 9.79 3.34
N GLU A 32 4.40 9.42 2.20
CA GLU A 32 3.88 9.76 0.88
C GLU A 32 2.47 9.19 0.65
N TRP A 33 2.27 7.91 0.99
CA TRP A 33 0.95 7.28 0.93
C TRP A 33 -0.09 8.00 1.79
N GLN A 34 0.26 8.34 3.03
CA GLN A 34 -0.62 9.13 3.90
C GLN A 34 -0.87 10.52 3.35
N ALA A 35 0.15 11.16 2.78
CA ALA A 35 0.03 12.51 2.25
C ALA A 35 -0.88 12.58 1.02
N VAL A 36 -0.75 11.62 0.12
CA VAL A 36 -1.61 11.49 -1.06
C VAL A 36 -3.07 11.26 -0.65
N ASP A 37 -3.32 10.36 0.30
CA ASP A 37 -4.67 10.09 0.81
C ASP A 37 -5.31 11.33 1.45
N GLU A 38 -4.58 12.06 2.29
CA GLU A 38 -5.08 13.30 2.90
C GLU A 38 -5.34 14.42 1.87
N ILE A 39 -4.49 14.53 0.84
CA ILE A 39 -4.68 15.47 -0.27
C ILE A 39 -5.96 15.14 -1.05
N LEU A 40 -6.19 13.85 -1.33
CA LEU A 40 -7.40 13.37 -2.01
C LEU A 40 -8.65 13.62 -1.17
N GLN A 41 -8.62 13.28 0.11
CA GLN A 41 -9.73 13.56 1.03
C GLN A 41 -10.05 15.06 1.09
N MET A 42 -9.03 15.93 1.10
CA MET A 42 -9.22 17.38 1.07
C MET A 42 -9.91 17.84 -0.22
N ARG A 43 -9.54 17.26 -1.37
CA ARG A 43 -10.17 17.52 -2.67
C ARG A 43 -11.63 17.09 -2.70
N GLU A 44 -11.90 15.85 -2.33
CA GLU A 44 -13.23 15.23 -2.38
C GLU A 44 -14.21 15.93 -1.44
N GLN A 45 -13.74 16.31 -0.26
CA GLN A 45 -14.53 17.02 0.74
C GLN A 45 -14.59 18.54 0.51
N GLN A 46 -13.97 19.02 -0.57
CA GLN A 46 -13.97 20.42 -0.99
C GLN A 46 -13.53 21.43 0.08
N LEU A 47 -12.64 21.03 0.99
CA LEU A 47 -12.23 21.86 2.13
C LEU A 47 -11.42 23.09 1.71
N TYR A 48 -10.79 23.05 0.55
CA TYR A 48 -10.12 24.20 -0.06
C TYR A 48 -11.10 25.37 -0.32
N LEU A 49 -12.37 25.09 -0.66
CA LEU A 49 -13.40 26.13 -0.83
C LEU A 49 -13.72 26.81 0.50
N GLN A 50 -13.84 26.03 1.57
CA GLN A 50 -14.10 26.55 2.93
C GLN A 50 -12.93 27.38 3.46
N ALA A 51 -11.71 27.08 3.01
CA ALA A 51 -10.51 27.85 3.31
C ALA A 51 -10.35 29.12 2.43
N GLY A 52 -11.27 29.36 1.48
CA GLY A 52 -11.30 30.57 0.66
C GLY A 52 -10.61 30.48 -0.71
N TYR A 53 -10.22 29.28 -1.15
CA TYR A 53 -9.62 29.05 -2.47
C TYR A 53 -10.70 28.82 -3.53
N LYS A 54 -10.51 29.32 -4.76
CA LYS A 54 -11.54 29.20 -5.82
C LYS A 54 -11.52 27.84 -6.50
N SER A 55 -10.36 27.19 -6.53
CA SER A 55 -10.18 25.85 -7.09
C SER A 55 -9.13 25.08 -6.31
N PHE A 56 -9.18 23.74 -6.40
CA PHE A 56 -8.19 22.87 -5.79
C PHE A 56 -6.79 23.09 -6.38
N SER A 57 -6.71 23.40 -7.68
CA SER A 57 -5.45 23.75 -8.35
C SER A 57 -4.82 25.02 -7.77
N GLU A 58 -5.63 26.06 -7.52
CA GLU A 58 -5.16 27.30 -6.87
C GLU A 58 -4.64 27.03 -5.44
N TYR A 59 -5.31 26.14 -4.71
CA TYR A 59 -4.84 25.69 -3.39
C TYR A 59 -3.48 25.00 -3.48
N CYS A 60 -3.31 24.03 -4.39
CA CYS A 60 -2.06 23.29 -4.55
C CYS A 60 -0.89 24.22 -4.93
N GLN A 61 -1.13 25.18 -5.83
CA GLN A 61 -0.11 26.16 -6.24
C GLN A 61 0.26 27.15 -5.12
N ARG A 62 -0.67 27.53 -4.24
CA ARG A 62 -0.39 28.51 -3.18
C ARG A 62 0.15 27.90 -1.89
N GLU A 63 -0.31 26.71 -1.50
CA GLU A 63 0.03 26.12 -0.20
C GLU A 63 1.06 24.99 -0.33
N LEU A 64 0.92 24.11 -1.33
CA LEU A 64 1.84 22.99 -1.51
C LEU A 64 3.12 23.41 -2.24
N TYR A 65 3.01 24.21 -3.31
CA TYR A 65 4.17 24.65 -4.10
C TYR A 65 5.00 25.76 -3.42
N ALA A 66 4.38 26.72 -2.72
CA ALA A 66 5.11 27.87 -2.16
C ALA A 66 5.64 27.67 -0.72
N TRP A 67 5.04 26.79 0.08
CA TRP A 67 5.38 26.62 1.52
C TRP A 67 5.70 25.17 1.91
N GLY A 68 5.74 24.23 0.95
CA GLY A 68 5.92 22.78 1.21
C GLY A 68 4.83 22.18 2.10
N GLY A 69 3.62 22.76 2.08
CA GLY A 69 2.77 22.84 3.26
C GLY A 69 1.75 21.73 3.48
N TYR A 70 2.18 20.46 3.65
CA TYR A 70 1.30 19.37 4.14
C TYR A 70 0.61 19.70 5.48
N ARG A 71 1.21 20.61 6.24
CA ARG A 71 0.70 21.10 7.53
C ARG A 71 -0.67 21.77 7.43
N ARG A 72 -0.98 22.44 6.32
CA ARG A 72 -2.27 23.15 6.16
C ARG A 72 -3.42 22.18 5.91
N ILE A 73 -3.16 21.08 5.20
CA ILE A 73 -4.12 19.99 4.97
C ILE A 73 -4.50 19.34 6.30
N ASN A 74 -3.50 18.94 7.09
CA ASN A 74 -3.68 18.38 8.43
C ASN A 74 -4.52 19.27 9.36
N GLN A 75 -4.30 20.58 9.28
CA GLN A 75 -5.06 21.56 10.05
C GLN A 75 -6.53 21.61 9.67
N LEU A 76 -6.84 21.63 8.36
CA LEU A 76 -8.21 21.69 7.86
C LEU A 76 -8.94 20.36 8.08
N LEU A 77 -8.29 19.22 7.80
CA LEU A 77 -8.83 17.89 8.07
C LEU A 77 -9.04 17.67 9.57
N GLY A 78 -8.09 18.09 10.40
CA GLY A 78 -8.22 18.05 11.85
C GLY A 78 -9.41 18.88 12.34
N ALA A 79 -9.57 20.10 11.84
CA ALA A 79 -10.70 20.96 12.19
C ALA A 79 -12.05 20.33 11.80
N LYS A 80 -12.10 19.71 10.61
CA LYS A 80 -13.28 18.98 10.17
C LYS A 80 -13.59 17.79 11.10
N LYS A 81 -12.59 16.99 11.48
CA LYS A 81 -12.74 15.88 12.43
C LYS A 81 -13.33 16.35 13.76
N VAL A 82 -12.94 17.54 14.26
CA VAL A 82 -13.56 18.15 15.45
C VAL A 82 -15.02 18.49 15.19
N ILE A 83 -15.33 19.18 14.10
CA ILE A 83 -16.70 19.59 13.75
C ILE A 83 -17.62 18.35 13.63
N ASP A 84 -17.16 17.32 12.92
CA ASP A 84 -17.91 16.08 12.72
C ASP A 84 -18.12 15.31 14.03
N ALA A 85 -17.11 15.27 14.91
CA ALA A 85 -17.20 14.62 16.22
C ALA A 85 -18.14 15.33 17.21
N VAL A 86 -18.27 16.66 17.09
CA VAL A 86 -19.18 17.49 17.90
C VAL A 86 -20.63 17.41 17.38
N SER A 87 -20.84 16.98 16.13
CA SER A 87 -22.16 16.86 15.47
C SER A 87 -22.95 18.19 15.47
N GLU A 88 -24.17 18.25 16.02
CA GLU A 88 -25.05 19.43 15.97
C GLU A 88 -24.42 20.73 16.53
N LEU A 89 -23.57 20.62 17.55
CA LEU A 89 -22.87 21.76 18.14
C LEU A 89 -21.66 22.23 17.30
N GLY A 90 -21.32 21.49 16.24
CA GLY A 90 -20.19 21.78 15.34
C GLY A 90 -20.39 23.05 14.53
N GLY A 91 -21.65 23.48 14.30
CA GLY A 91 -21.98 24.73 13.59
C GLY A 91 -21.49 26.01 14.29
N HIS A 92 -21.10 25.92 15.57
CA HIS A 92 -20.54 27.04 16.33
C HIS A 92 -19.02 27.21 16.13
N ILE A 93 -18.34 26.24 15.52
CA ILE A 93 -16.92 26.28 15.19
C ILE A 93 -16.78 26.75 13.74
N LYS A 94 -16.44 28.03 13.54
CA LYS A 94 -16.44 28.66 12.21
C LYS A 94 -15.09 28.55 11.50
N ASN A 95 -14.00 28.46 12.26
CA ASN A 95 -12.65 28.49 11.71
C ASN A 95 -11.78 27.36 12.28
N GLU A 96 -10.81 26.91 11.48
CA GLU A 96 -9.79 25.94 11.88
C GLU A 96 -9.05 26.34 13.16
N ARG A 97 -8.81 27.64 13.37
CA ARG A 97 -8.17 28.15 14.60
C ARG A 97 -9.00 27.91 15.86
N GLN A 98 -10.33 27.91 15.77
CA GLN A 98 -11.22 27.61 16.90
C GLN A 98 -11.27 26.10 17.20
N ALA A 99 -11.09 25.26 16.18
CA ALA A 99 -11.03 23.81 16.35
C ALA A 99 -9.70 23.31 16.94
N ARG A 100 -8.59 24.05 16.75
CA ARG A 100 -7.24 23.64 17.19
C ARG A 100 -7.13 23.20 18.66
N PRO A 101 -7.65 23.96 19.65
CA PRO A 101 -7.56 23.57 21.06
C PRO A 101 -8.34 22.29 21.37
N LEU A 102 -9.34 21.96 20.56
CA LEU A 102 -10.25 20.83 20.74
C LEU A 102 -9.74 19.54 20.05
N LEU A 103 -8.73 19.63 19.15
CA LEU A 103 -8.19 18.48 18.41
C LEU A 103 -7.76 17.31 19.31
N ARG A 104 -7.23 17.61 20.50
CA ARG A 104 -6.81 16.58 21.46
C ARG A 104 -7.98 15.76 21.99
N LEU A 105 -9.15 16.38 22.07
CA LEU A 105 -10.38 15.79 22.61
C LEU A 105 -11.16 15.00 21.56
N VAL A 106 -10.73 14.98 20.29
CA VAL A 106 -11.37 14.21 19.20
C VAL A 106 -11.40 12.71 19.50
N LYS A 107 -10.40 12.19 20.22
CA LYS A 107 -10.37 10.79 20.67
C LYS A 107 -11.37 10.49 21.80
N GLU A 108 -11.94 11.52 22.43
CA GLU A 108 -12.87 11.44 23.57
C GLU A 108 -14.12 12.32 23.31
N PRO A 109 -15.07 11.86 22.47
CA PRO A 109 -16.15 12.69 21.94
C PRO A 109 -17.06 13.29 23.02
N GLU A 110 -17.26 12.59 24.14
CA GLU A 110 -18.05 13.08 25.29
C GLU A 110 -17.43 14.31 25.95
N LYS A 111 -16.11 14.31 26.15
CA LYS A 111 -15.38 15.44 26.74
C LYS A 111 -15.29 16.62 25.78
N LEU A 112 -15.19 16.33 24.49
CA LEU A 112 -15.22 17.34 23.43
C LEU A 112 -16.59 18.04 23.35
N LYS A 113 -17.71 17.30 23.46
CA LYS A 113 -19.05 17.90 23.55
C LYS A 113 -19.19 18.77 24.80
N GLN A 114 -18.70 18.30 25.95
CA GLN A 114 -18.69 19.08 27.20
C GLN A 114 -17.85 20.36 27.11
N ALA A 115 -16.70 20.32 26.44
CA ALA A 115 -15.88 21.51 26.22
C ALA A 115 -16.59 22.53 25.32
N VAL A 116 -17.30 22.08 24.28
CA VAL A 116 -18.06 22.97 23.40
C VAL A 116 -19.29 23.56 24.10
N THR A 117 -20.02 22.78 24.90
CA THR A 117 -21.16 23.31 25.67
C THR A 117 -20.72 24.30 26.75
N LEU A 118 -19.58 24.07 27.41
CA LEU A 118 -18.99 25.02 28.36
C LEU A 118 -18.59 26.32 27.67
N ALA A 119 -17.95 26.27 26.51
CA ALA A 119 -17.59 27.47 25.75
C ALA A 119 -18.81 28.27 25.29
N LEU A 120 -19.93 27.59 24.98
CA LEU A 120 -21.18 28.22 24.54
C LEU A 120 -22.03 28.79 25.70
N LYS A 121 -21.85 28.28 26.92
CA LYS A 121 -22.60 28.70 28.10
C LYS A 121 -22.32 30.15 28.50
N ASP A 122 -21.06 30.57 28.35
CA ASP A 122 -20.61 31.90 28.75
C ASP A 122 -20.59 32.89 27.58
N ASN A 123 -20.51 32.42 26.33
CA ASN A 123 -20.55 33.25 25.12
C ASN A 123 -21.29 32.56 23.96
N PRO A 124 -22.34 33.16 23.36
CA PRO A 124 -23.08 32.59 22.22
C PRO A 124 -22.27 32.58 20.91
N SER A 125 -21.17 33.34 20.85
CA SER A 125 -20.21 33.35 19.74
C SER A 125 -18.77 33.15 20.26
N PRO A 126 -18.38 31.93 20.65
CA PRO A 126 -17.13 31.66 21.35
C PRO A 126 -15.90 31.94 20.46
N SER A 127 -14.90 32.61 21.04
CA SER A 127 -13.61 32.89 20.43
C SER A 127 -12.63 31.71 20.62
N VAL A 128 -11.43 31.81 20.03
CA VAL A 128 -10.37 30.80 20.18
C VAL A 128 -9.96 30.61 21.65
N LEU A 129 -9.97 31.69 22.43
CA LEU A 129 -9.59 31.65 23.85
C LEU A 129 -10.65 30.96 24.71
N ASP A 130 -11.93 31.12 24.37
CA ASP A 130 -13.04 30.51 25.09
C ASP A 130 -13.02 28.98 24.91
N PHE A 131 -12.79 28.51 23.68
CA PHE A 131 -12.61 27.07 23.42
C PHE A 131 -11.35 26.50 24.08
N ALA A 132 -10.25 27.27 24.15
CA ALA A 132 -9.03 26.83 24.83
C ALA A 132 -9.21 26.75 26.35
N ALA A 133 -9.91 27.72 26.95
CA ALA A 133 -10.24 27.72 28.37
C ALA A 133 -11.16 26.54 28.72
N ALA A 134 -12.23 26.33 27.95
CA ALA A 134 -13.15 25.21 28.14
C ALA A 134 -12.45 23.84 27.95
N ALA A 135 -11.58 23.72 26.94
CA ALA A 135 -10.79 22.51 26.73
C ALA A 135 -9.84 22.22 27.92
N ASN A 136 -9.21 23.26 28.48
CA ASN A 136 -8.32 23.13 29.64
C ASN A 136 -9.07 22.82 30.94
N ILE A 137 -10.33 23.24 31.07
CA ILE A 137 -11.19 22.88 32.21
C ILE A 137 -11.55 21.40 32.16
N VAL A 138 -11.90 20.89 30.98
CA VAL A 138 -12.29 19.47 30.82
C VAL A 138 -11.08 18.54 30.85
N VAL A 139 -9.95 18.96 30.27
CA VAL A 139 -8.68 18.23 30.31
C VAL A 139 -7.52 19.21 30.53
N PRO A 140 -7.02 19.35 31.77
CA PRO A 140 -5.90 20.24 32.06
C PRO A 140 -4.65 19.89 31.26
N GLN A 141 -4.02 20.89 30.66
CA GLN A 141 -2.69 20.72 30.08
C GLN A 141 -1.65 20.66 31.22
N LEU A 142 -1.00 19.51 31.36
CA LEU A 142 0.26 19.44 32.09
C LEU A 142 1.26 20.36 31.37
N PRO A 143 1.93 21.28 32.07
CA PRO A 143 2.88 22.19 31.45
C PRO A 143 3.95 21.37 30.73
N ARG A 144 4.16 21.64 29.44
CA ARG A 144 5.29 21.09 28.70
C ARG A 144 6.56 21.51 29.43
N LYS A 145 7.25 20.57 30.08
CA LYS A 145 8.65 20.75 30.47
C LYS A 145 9.42 21.01 29.18
N ARG A 146 9.71 22.28 28.89
CA ARG A 146 10.80 22.62 27.99
C ARG A 146 12.02 21.93 28.59
N GLN A 147 12.65 21.02 27.86
CA GLN A 147 14.01 20.60 28.20
C GLN A 147 14.85 21.87 28.12
N SER A 148 15.05 22.51 29.27
CA SER A 148 16.09 23.52 29.41
C SER A 148 17.39 22.78 29.19
N ILE A 149 18.05 23.07 28.07
CA ILE A 149 19.49 22.84 27.97
C ILE A 149 20.07 23.78 29.03
N GLN A 150 20.28 23.26 30.24
CA GLN A 150 21.01 23.97 31.28
C GLN A 150 22.47 23.94 30.86
N GLU A 151 22.96 25.05 30.32
CA GLU A 151 24.39 25.34 30.38
C GLU A 151 24.80 25.34 31.86
N PRO A 152 25.91 24.69 32.23
CA PRO A 152 26.31 24.57 33.62
C PRO A 152 26.69 25.96 34.16
N LEU A 153 25.82 26.52 35.02
CA LEU A 153 26.17 27.68 35.82
C LEU A 153 27.25 27.26 36.83
N VAL A 154 28.45 27.80 36.66
CA VAL A 154 29.51 27.78 37.67
C VAL A 154 29.00 28.54 38.91
N PRO A 155 28.93 27.91 40.11
CA PRO A 155 28.49 28.60 41.30
C PRO A 155 29.49 29.69 41.71
N LYS A 156 28.99 30.89 42.02
CA LYS A 156 29.75 31.96 42.68
C LYS A 156 30.21 31.48 44.06
N ILE A 157 31.51 31.53 44.30
CA ILE A 157 32.13 31.24 45.59
C ILE A 157 31.66 32.29 46.60
N GLN A 158 30.98 31.85 47.67
CA GLN A 158 30.78 32.65 48.87
C GLN A 158 32.05 32.61 49.71
N GLU A 159 32.47 33.78 50.21
CA GLU A 159 33.66 33.94 51.06
C GLU A 159 33.52 33.16 52.38
N PRO A 160 34.59 32.50 52.86
CA PRO A 160 34.51 31.67 54.04
C PRO A 160 34.42 32.51 55.32
N VAL A 161 33.45 32.15 56.16
CA VAL A 161 33.31 32.60 57.54
C VAL A 161 34.52 32.09 58.34
N VAL A 162 35.29 33.02 58.91
CA VAL A 162 36.50 32.76 59.71
C VAL A 162 36.16 31.92 60.96
N PRO A 163 36.76 30.74 61.19
CA PRO A 163 36.60 30.01 62.45
C PRO A 163 37.35 30.72 63.60
N GLN A 164 36.77 30.63 64.80
CA GLN A 164 37.24 31.28 66.02
C GLN A 164 38.68 30.87 66.36
N LYS A 165 39.56 31.86 66.57
CA LYS A 165 40.97 31.65 66.92
C LYS A 165 41.08 30.94 68.28
N ALA A 166 41.60 29.72 68.28
CA ALA A 166 41.91 28.98 69.51
C ALA A 166 43.40 29.17 69.86
N ILE A 167 43.68 29.56 71.12
CA ILE A 167 45.05 29.71 71.66
C ILE A 167 45.44 28.38 72.32
N VAL A 168 46.61 27.84 71.99
CA VAL A 168 47.10 26.55 72.48
C VAL A 168 48.58 26.61 72.82
N THR A 169 48.98 25.90 73.87
CA THR A 169 50.36 25.87 74.40
C THR A 169 51.03 24.52 74.12
N VAL A 170 52.33 24.52 73.82
CA VAL A 170 53.10 23.28 73.56
C VAL A 170 53.51 22.63 74.88
N SER A 171 52.97 21.45 75.15
CA SER A 171 53.02 20.72 76.42
C SER A 171 54.12 19.65 76.49
N GLN A 172 54.77 19.33 75.38
CA GLN A 172 55.78 18.27 75.34
C GLN A 172 57.19 18.80 75.60
N GLN A 173 57.83 18.37 76.69
CA GLN A 173 59.17 18.80 77.12
C GLN A 173 60.30 18.51 76.12
N SER A 174 60.12 17.54 75.22
CA SER A 174 61.08 17.21 74.16
C SER A 174 60.93 18.08 72.91
N HIS A 175 59.88 18.90 72.82
CA HIS A 175 59.65 19.77 71.67
C HIS A 175 60.50 21.05 71.81
N PRO A 176 61.16 21.55 70.75
CA PRO A 176 62.06 22.69 70.82
C PRO A 176 61.39 24.00 71.27
N ARG A 177 60.07 24.10 71.14
CA ARG A 177 59.23 25.24 71.55
C ARG A 177 58.35 24.93 72.78
N TYR A 178 58.79 24.03 73.66
CA TYR A 178 58.06 23.67 74.88
C TYR A 178 57.76 24.91 75.75
N GLY A 179 56.50 25.07 76.15
CA GLY A 179 56.03 26.20 76.96
C GLY A 179 55.67 27.46 76.18
N GLU A 180 55.82 27.48 74.85
CA GLU A 180 55.39 28.60 74.00
C GLU A 180 53.90 28.52 73.66
N GLU A 181 53.23 29.67 73.66
CA GLU A 181 51.83 29.82 73.24
C GLU A 181 51.74 30.14 71.74
N GLY A 182 50.76 29.54 71.06
CA GLY A 182 50.48 29.79 69.66
C GLY A 182 48.98 29.81 69.34
N THR A 183 48.65 30.29 68.15
CA THR A 183 47.27 30.42 67.67
C THR A 183 46.99 29.51 66.49
N ILE A 184 45.84 28.82 66.53
CA ILE A 184 45.36 28.01 65.41
C ILE A 184 44.42 28.89 64.59
N GLU A 185 44.89 29.28 63.41
CA GLU A 185 44.13 30.14 62.47
C GLU A 185 43.57 29.36 61.27
N ALA A 186 44.01 28.12 61.08
CA ALA A 186 43.66 27.29 59.93
C ALA A 186 43.10 25.93 60.38
N ASP A 187 42.26 25.34 59.52
CA ASP A 187 41.73 23.99 59.75
C ASP A 187 42.87 22.97 59.85
N ALA A 188 42.72 22.01 60.77
CA ALA A 188 43.69 20.96 60.99
C ALA A 188 43.88 20.13 59.69
N PRO A 189 45.11 19.95 59.19
CA PRO A 189 45.35 19.20 57.95
C PRO A 189 45.00 17.72 58.10
N ASN A 190 45.02 17.17 59.33
CA ASN A 190 44.56 15.83 59.62
C ASN A 190 44.10 15.72 61.09
N ARG A 191 43.61 14.54 61.48
CA ARG A 191 43.06 14.30 62.84
C ARG A 191 44.09 14.26 63.98
N TRP A 192 45.39 14.31 63.67
CA TRP A 192 46.46 14.16 64.66
C TRP A 192 47.40 15.35 64.74
N GLN A 193 47.28 16.32 63.83
CA GLN A 193 48.21 17.44 63.71
C GLN A 193 47.45 18.73 63.46
N GLN A 194 48.01 19.83 63.98
CA GLN A 194 47.51 21.17 63.81
C GLN A 194 48.59 22.14 63.37
N ILE A 195 48.19 23.13 62.60
CA ILE A 195 49.06 24.23 62.20
C ILE A 195 48.93 25.31 63.27
N VAL A 196 49.98 25.47 64.06
CA VAL A 196 50.06 26.46 65.14
C VAL A 196 50.94 27.61 64.67
N THR A 197 50.43 28.83 64.79
CA THR A 197 51.16 30.06 64.45
C THR A 197 51.65 30.71 65.74
N PHE A 198 52.96 30.82 65.90
CA PHE A 198 53.60 31.39 67.09
C PHE A 198 53.75 32.91 66.99
N ALA A 199 54.08 33.56 68.10
CA ALA A 199 54.25 35.02 68.19
C ALA A 199 55.30 35.58 67.20
N ASP A 200 56.28 34.77 66.82
CA ASP A 200 57.32 35.13 65.84
C ASP A 200 56.81 35.11 64.38
N GLY A 201 55.56 34.71 64.16
CA GLY A 201 54.94 34.55 62.84
C GLY A 201 55.25 33.20 62.16
N GLU A 202 56.07 32.35 62.78
CA GLU A 202 56.36 31.01 62.28
C GLU A 202 55.14 30.08 62.45
N ARG A 203 54.83 29.34 61.38
CA ARG A 203 53.76 28.34 61.33
C ARG A 203 54.36 26.95 61.37
N LEU A 204 54.10 26.20 62.43
CA LEU A 204 54.59 24.83 62.58
C LEU A 204 53.44 23.84 62.65
N LEU A 205 53.67 22.67 62.08
CA LEU A 205 52.77 21.53 62.17
C LEU A 205 53.12 20.73 63.44
N ILE A 206 52.25 20.77 64.43
CA ILE A 206 52.46 20.17 65.74
C ILE A 206 51.46 19.04 65.94
N ASN A 207 51.89 17.92 66.53
CA ASN A 207 50.97 16.83 66.85
C ASN A 207 50.04 17.26 68.00
N ASN A 208 48.76 16.89 67.90
CA ASN A 208 47.74 17.18 68.91
C ASN A 208 48.08 16.61 70.30
N ALA A 209 48.92 15.57 70.37
CA ALA A 209 49.38 14.97 71.62
C ALA A 209 50.43 15.83 72.36
N GLU A 210 51.02 16.81 71.68
CA GLU A 210 52.10 17.68 72.17
C GLU A 210 51.57 19.05 72.58
N LEU A 211 50.24 19.23 72.59
CA LEU A 211 49.52 20.45 72.91
C LEU A 211 48.74 20.27 74.22
N ASP A 212 48.61 21.33 75.02
CA ASP A 212 47.96 21.28 76.35
C ASP A 212 46.43 21.06 76.31
N ALA A 213 45.79 21.28 75.16
CA ALA A 213 44.36 21.06 75.00
C ALA A 213 44.07 19.96 73.96
N PRO A 214 43.15 19.02 74.22
CA PRO A 214 42.67 18.09 73.20
C PRO A 214 41.99 18.90 72.11
N SER A 215 42.65 18.96 70.95
CA SER A 215 42.30 19.91 69.93
C SER A 215 40.99 19.57 69.22
N VAL A 216 40.37 20.62 68.69
CA VAL A 216 39.03 20.70 68.07
C VAL A 216 38.59 19.38 67.41
N PRO A 217 37.44 18.80 67.80
CA PRO A 217 37.01 17.49 67.31
C PRO A 217 36.83 17.51 65.80
N PHE A 218 37.58 16.65 65.10
CA PHE A 218 37.33 16.35 63.69
C PHE A 218 36.02 15.55 63.59
N PRO A 219 34.98 16.02 62.86
CA PRO A 219 33.74 15.27 62.73
C PRO A 219 34.00 13.92 62.03
N ARG A 220 33.56 12.81 62.66
CA ARG A 220 33.71 11.45 62.12
C ARG A 220 32.90 11.22 60.84
N GLU A 221 31.91 12.06 60.60
CA GLU A 221 31.02 11.99 59.46
C GLU A 221 31.30 13.18 58.55
N ARG A 222 31.64 12.89 57.29
CA ARG A 222 31.59 13.93 56.24
C ARG A 222 30.15 14.39 56.16
N THR A 223 29.87 15.59 56.65
CA THR A 223 28.57 16.23 56.51
C THR A 223 28.43 16.62 55.04
N TYR A 224 27.91 15.71 54.22
CA TYR A 224 27.61 16.02 52.83
C TYR A 224 26.44 17.02 52.79
N PRO A 225 26.48 18.01 51.88
CA PRO A 225 25.33 18.88 51.63
C PRO A 225 24.06 18.07 51.40
N ALA A 226 22.92 18.55 51.92
CA ALA A 226 21.62 17.89 51.78
C ALA A 226 21.27 17.59 50.30
N GLU A 227 21.74 18.43 49.39
CA GLU A 227 21.59 18.30 47.93
C GLU A 227 22.09 16.95 47.39
N TYR A 228 23.15 16.37 47.95
CA TYR A 228 23.63 15.05 47.53
C TYR A 228 22.69 13.93 47.95
N SER A 229 22.08 14.04 49.14
CA SER A 229 21.11 13.06 49.60
C SER A 229 19.84 13.08 48.76
N GLU A 230 19.39 14.28 48.36
CA GLU A 230 18.26 14.48 47.44
C GLU A 230 18.58 13.97 46.03
N ALA A 231 19.77 14.23 45.51
CA ALA A 231 20.20 13.71 44.21
C ALA A 231 20.26 12.17 44.18
N ILE A 232 20.75 11.54 45.25
CA ILE A 232 20.78 10.08 45.36
C ILE A 232 19.37 9.50 45.46
N ALA A 233 18.46 10.17 46.19
CA ALA A 233 17.06 9.75 46.27
C ALA A 233 16.36 9.86 44.91
N ALA A 234 16.53 10.99 44.21
CA ALA A 234 15.97 11.21 42.88
C ALA A 234 16.49 10.18 41.85
N LEU A 235 17.78 9.83 41.90
CA LEU A 235 18.36 8.80 41.04
C LEU A 235 17.78 7.40 41.32
N LYS A 236 17.55 7.06 42.59
CA LYS A 236 16.91 5.78 42.96
C LYS A 236 15.47 5.70 42.47
N GLU A 237 14.70 6.77 42.59
CA GLU A 237 13.33 6.84 42.08
C GLU A 237 13.28 6.71 40.56
N GLN A 238 14.16 7.42 39.84
CA GLN A 238 14.26 7.29 38.38
C GLN A 238 14.57 5.85 37.96
N HIS A 239 15.53 5.22 38.62
CA HIS A 239 15.90 3.84 38.31
C HIS A 239 14.75 2.86 38.58
N GLN A 240 13.98 3.05 39.65
CA GLN A 240 12.79 2.24 39.93
C GLN A 240 11.74 2.38 38.83
N GLN A 241 11.47 3.62 38.39
CA GLN A 241 10.53 3.88 37.30
C GLN A 241 10.97 3.24 35.98
N GLU A 242 12.28 3.26 35.67
CA GLU A 242 12.83 2.59 34.48
C GLU A 242 12.67 1.08 34.54
N LEU A 243 12.92 0.46 35.70
CA LEU A 243 12.72 -0.98 35.88
C LEU A 243 11.25 -1.39 35.72
N GLU A 244 10.33 -0.62 36.31
CA GLU A 244 8.89 -0.87 36.15
C GLU A 244 8.46 -0.74 34.69
N ARG A 245 8.97 0.28 33.99
CA ARG A 245 8.70 0.48 32.57
C ARG A 245 9.23 -0.68 31.74
N LEU A 246 10.48 -1.10 31.94
CA LEU A 246 11.09 -2.22 31.21
C LEU A 246 10.37 -3.54 31.49
N GLN A 247 9.93 -3.79 32.72
CA GLN A 247 9.13 -4.96 33.06
C GLN A 247 7.76 -4.96 32.36
N GLN A 248 7.11 -3.80 32.27
CA GLN A 248 5.85 -3.67 31.53
C GLN A 248 6.05 -3.87 30.02
N GLU A 249 7.08 -3.25 29.43
CA GLU A 249 7.42 -3.41 28.01
C GLU A 249 7.73 -4.88 27.68
N LEU A 250 8.50 -5.57 28.52
CA LEU A 250 8.83 -6.98 28.34
C LEU A 250 7.58 -7.87 28.47
N ARG A 251 6.70 -7.59 29.43
CA ARG A 251 5.44 -8.34 29.60
C ARG A 251 4.52 -8.17 28.38
N ILE A 252 4.40 -6.96 27.86
CA ILE A 252 3.62 -6.67 26.65
C ILE A 252 4.25 -7.36 25.44
N GLY A 253 5.57 -7.29 25.29
CA GLY A 253 6.32 -7.97 24.23
C GLY A 253 6.05 -9.47 24.22
N LEU A 254 6.25 -10.15 25.36
CA LEU A 254 6.00 -11.59 25.48
C LEU A 254 4.54 -11.98 25.20
N GLN A 255 3.57 -11.16 25.64
CA GLN A 255 2.17 -11.40 25.33
C GLN A 255 1.90 -11.26 23.83
N SER A 256 2.44 -10.23 23.18
CA SER A 256 2.27 -10.00 21.75
C SER A 256 2.92 -11.09 20.89
N GLU A 257 4.10 -11.60 21.28
CA GLU A 257 4.75 -12.71 20.61
C GLU A 257 3.97 -14.02 20.78
N ALA A 258 3.43 -14.26 21.98
CA ALA A 258 2.60 -15.43 22.23
C ALA A 258 1.29 -15.39 21.42
N THR A 259 0.66 -14.21 21.30
CA THR A 259 -0.55 -14.06 20.46
C THR A 259 -0.23 -14.20 18.98
N ALA A 260 0.86 -13.60 18.50
CA ALA A 260 1.28 -13.70 17.10
C ALA A 260 1.55 -15.17 16.69
N ARG A 261 2.27 -15.93 17.51
CA ARG A 261 2.50 -17.37 17.26
C ARG A 261 1.21 -18.20 17.28
N ALA A 262 0.27 -17.85 18.16
CA ALA A 262 -1.03 -18.52 18.19
C ALA A 262 -1.86 -18.21 16.93
N GLU A 263 -1.84 -16.95 16.47
CA GLU A 263 -2.50 -16.54 15.23
C GLU A 263 -1.89 -17.20 13.99
N GLU A 264 -0.55 -17.30 13.90
CA GLU A 264 0.14 -18.02 12.84
C GLU A 264 -0.28 -19.50 12.78
N GLN A 265 -0.30 -20.20 13.92
CA GLN A 265 -0.74 -21.60 13.98
C GLN A 265 -2.20 -21.76 13.54
N VAL A 266 -3.09 -20.84 13.95
CA VAL A 266 -4.50 -20.87 13.53
C VAL A 266 -4.62 -20.60 12.03
N GLN A 267 -3.84 -19.67 11.47
CA GLN A 267 -3.83 -19.41 10.04
C GLN A 267 -3.34 -20.61 9.24
N GLU A 268 -2.26 -21.27 9.66
CA GLU A 268 -1.78 -22.51 9.03
C GLU A 268 -2.82 -23.63 9.07
N GLN A 269 -3.52 -23.79 10.21
CA GLN A 269 -4.63 -24.74 10.32
C GLN A 269 -5.79 -24.40 9.39
N ILE A 270 -6.18 -23.13 9.29
CA ILE A 270 -7.24 -22.70 8.37
C ILE A 270 -6.83 -22.95 6.92
N GLN A 271 -5.59 -22.64 6.54
CA GLN A 271 -5.09 -22.84 5.18
C GLN A 271 -5.05 -24.32 4.81
N SER A 272 -4.55 -25.18 5.70
CA SER A 272 -4.53 -26.63 5.49
C SER A 272 -5.94 -27.22 5.40
N LEU A 273 -6.88 -26.78 6.23
CA LEU A 273 -8.29 -27.19 6.14
C LEU A 273 -8.94 -26.72 4.84
N GLN A 274 -8.65 -25.51 4.36
CA GLN A 274 -9.14 -25.03 3.08
C GLN A 274 -8.61 -25.85 1.91
N GLN A 275 -7.33 -26.24 1.93
CA GLN A 275 -6.74 -27.11 0.91
C GLN A 275 -7.42 -28.49 0.91
N LEU A 276 -7.61 -29.09 2.09
CA LEU A 276 -8.29 -30.38 2.22
C LEU A 276 -9.74 -30.32 1.71
N PHE A 277 -10.45 -29.23 2.01
CA PHE A 277 -11.81 -29.02 1.50
C PHE A 277 -11.87 -28.86 -0.02
N LYS A 278 -10.87 -28.22 -0.63
CA LYS A 278 -10.75 -28.15 -2.10
C LYS A 278 -10.52 -29.54 -2.70
N GLN A 279 -9.61 -30.31 -2.14
CA GLN A 279 -9.34 -31.69 -2.57
C GLN A 279 -10.61 -32.55 -2.48
N GLN A 280 -11.34 -32.50 -1.35
CA GLN A 280 -12.60 -33.23 -1.19
C GLN A 280 -13.68 -32.82 -2.21
N LYS A 281 -13.73 -31.54 -2.60
CA LYS A 281 -14.65 -31.08 -3.64
C LYS A 281 -14.29 -31.65 -5.00
N GLU A 282 -13.00 -31.62 -5.35
CA GLU A 282 -12.50 -32.19 -6.61
C GLU A 282 -12.78 -33.69 -6.70
N GLU A 283 -12.50 -34.44 -5.63
CA GLU A 283 -12.82 -35.87 -5.55
C GLU A 283 -14.33 -36.14 -5.71
N ASN A 284 -15.19 -35.35 -5.06
CA ASN A 284 -16.64 -35.49 -5.22
C ASN A 284 -17.10 -35.23 -6.66
N ILE A 285 -16.52 -34.23 -7.34
CA ILE A 285 -16.84 -33.96 -8.75
C ILE A 285 -16.41 -35.14 -9.63
N GLN A 286 -15.21 -35.69 -9.41
CA GLN A 286 -14.72 -36.87 -10.15
C GLN A 286 -15.60 -38.10 -9.91
N LEU A 287 -16.03 -38.32 -8.67
CA LEU A 287 -16.94 -39.42 -8.34
C LEU A 287 -18.31 -39.23 -9.00
N GLN A 288 -18.84 -38.01 -9.03
CA GLN A 288 -20.10 -37.71 -9.69
C GLN A 288 -20.01 -37.99 -11.20
N GLN A 289 -18.93 -37.56 -11.86
CA GLN A 289 -18.70 -37.85 -13.28
C GLN A 289 -18.66 -39.36 -13.56
N ARG A 290 -17.96 -40.14 -12.72
CA ARG A 290 -17.95 -41.60 -12.85
C ARG A 290 -19.32 -42.24 -12.65
N LEU A 291 -20.14 -41.70 -11.75
CA LEU A 291 -21.52 -42.17 -11.58
C LEU A 291 -22.35 -41.89 -12.83
N ASP A 292 -22.25 -40.70 -13.40
CA ASP A 292 -22.97 -40.31 -14.62
C ASP A 292 -22.54 -41.18 -15.82
N GLU A 293 -21.25 -41.47 -15.96
CA GLU A 293 -20.72 -42.42 -16.95
C GLU A 293 -21.29 -43.83 -16.77
N MET A 294 -21.29 -44.34 -15.54
CA MET A 294 -21.86 -45.66 -15.21
C MET A 294 -23.36 -45.72 -15.47
N GLU A 295 -24.11 -44.64 -15.23
CA GLU A 295 -25.53 -44.55 -15.59
C GLU A 295 -25.74 -44.53 -17.10
N GLY A 296 -24.89 -43.82 -17.85
CA GLY A 296 -24.87 -43.84 -19.31
C GLY A 296 -24.63 -45.25 -19.86
N LEU A 297 -23.63 -45.96 -19.33
CA LEU A 297 -23.34 -47.35 -19.70
C LEU A 297 -24.51 -48.29 -19.40
N ARG A 298 -25.16 -48.15 -18.23
CA ARG A 298 -26.36 -48.95 -17.90
C ARG A 298 -27.51 -48.70 -18.87
N LYS A 299 -27.74 -47.46 -19.30
CA LYS A 299 -28.77 -47.15 -20.30
C LYS A 299 -28.46 -47.82 -21.64
N LEU A 300 -27.22 -47.73 -22.10
CA LEU A 300 -26.79 -48.40 -23.33
C LEU A 300 -26.87 -49.93 -23.24
N GLU A 301 -26.61 -50.50 -22.06
CA GLU A 301 -26.77 -51.93 -21.82
C GLU A 301 -28.24 -52.36 -21.91
N ILE A 302 -29.16 -51.58 -21.33
CA ILE A 302 -30.61 -51.80 -21.43
C ILE A 302 -31.08 -51.67 -22.88
N GLU A 303 -30.63 -50.65 -23.62
CA GLU A 303 -30.96 -50.47 -25.04
C GLU A 303 -30.44 -51.62 -25.88
N ASN A 304 -29.21 -52.08 -25.65
CA ASN A 304 -28.68 -53.26 -26.33
C ASN A 304 -29.49 -54.52 -26.05
N GLN A 305 -29.92 -54.74 -24.80
CA GLN A 305 -30.80 -55.86 -24.46
C GLN A 305 -32.15 -55.77 -25.18
N GLN A 306 -32.75 -54.57 -25.25
CA GLN A 306 -33.99 -54.35 -26.01
C GLN A 306 -33.81 -54.60 -27.51
N LEU A 307 -32.69 -54.16 -28.09
CA LEU A 307 -32.36 -54.41 -29.49
C LEU A 307 -32.16 -55.90 -29.76
N GLN A 308 -31.47 -56.62 -28.88
CA GLN A 308 -31.29 -58.07 -28.98
C GLN A 308 -32.63 -58.81 -28.93
N GLN A 309 -33.51 -58.46 -28.00
CA GLN A 309 -34.87 -59.01 -27.94
C GLN A 309 -35.63 -58.72 -29.24
N ARG A 310 -35.52 -57.50 -29.76
CA ARG A 310 -36.20 -57.11 -31.01
C ARG A 310 -35.67 -57.88 -32.22
N ILE A 311 -34.37 -58.12 -32.30
CA ILE A 311 -33.75 -58.92 -33.35
C ILE A 311 -34.26 -60.37 -33.26
N GLN A 312 -34.30 -60.96 -32.06
CA GLN A 312 -34.84 -62.31 -31.87
C GLN A 312 -36.32 -62.41 -32.27
N GLU A 313 -37.14 -61.43 -31.91
CA GLU A 313 -38.54 -61.36 -32.36
C GLU A 313 -38.65 -61.30 -33.89
N LEU A 314 -37.80 -60.51 -34.55
CA LEU A 314 -37.76 -60.39 -36.00
C LEU A 314 -37.28 -61.67 -36.67
N GLU A 315 -36.23 -62.30 -36.16
CA GLU A 315 -35.71 -63.58 -36.64
C GLU A 315 -36.79 -64.67 -36.56
N HIS A 316 -37.47 -64.78 -35.42
CA HIS A 316 -38.57 -65.71 -35.25
C HIS A 316 -39.77 -65.39 -36.18
N ALA A 317 -40.08 -64.10 -36.39
CA ALA A 317 -41.13 -63.70 -37.33
C ALA A 317 -40.77 -64.02 -38.80
N VAL A 318 -39.49 -63.98 -39.16
CA VAL A 318 -38.97 -64.38 -40.48
C VAL A 318 -39.01 -65.90 -40.64
N GLU A 319 -38.65 -66.67 -39.61
CA GLU A 319 -38.75 -68.14 -39.63
C GLU A 319 -40.21 -68.63 -39.75
N GLN A 320 -41.15 -67.95 -39.09
CA GLN A 320 -42.57 -68.34 -39.10
C GLN A 320 -43.32 -67.96 -40.40
N ARG A 321 -42.79 -67.08 -41.25
CA ARG A 321 -43.45 -66.66 -42.51
C ARG A 321 -42.49 -66.70 -43.70
N PRO A 322 -42.61 -67.68 -44.62
CA PRO A 322 -41.74 -67.75 -45.79
C PRO A 322 -41.93 -66.55 -46.74
N SER A 323 -40.86 -66.23 -47.47
CA SER A 323 -40.51 -64.95 -48.11
C SER A 323 -41.53 -64.31 -49.08
N GLN A 324 -42.64 -64.97 -49.40
CA GLN A 324 -43.61 -64.50 -50.40
C GLN A 324 -44.59 -63.44 -49.87
N GLU A 325 -44.84 -63.34 -48.56
CA GLU A 325 -45.75 -62.32 -48.01
C GLU A 325 -45.05 -60.99 -47.64
N TRP A 326 -43.72 -61.03 -47.43
CA TRP A 326 -42.91 -59.86 -47.05
C TRP A 326 -42.74 -58.83 -48.18
N GLY A 327 -42.71 -59.28 -49.44
CA GLY A 327 -42.42 -58.42 -50.59
C GLY A 327 -43.47 -57.34 -50.89
N ASN A 328 -44.71 -57.51 -50.42
CA ASN A 328 -45.81 -56.59 -50.75
C ASN A 328 -46.28 -55.75 -49.55
N THR A 329 -46.16 -56.24 -48.32
CA THR A 329 -46.67 -55.53 -47.13
C THR A 329 -45.58 -54.73 -46.42
N MET A 330 -44.40 -55.29 -46.19
CA MET A 330 -43.31 -54.60 -45.49
C MET A 330 -42.70 -53.48 -46.33
N THR A 331 -42.52 -53.66 -47.63
CA THR A 331 -41.94 -52.63 -48.51
C THR A 331 -42.86 -51.41 -48.63
N GLN A 332 -44.18 -51.60 -48.68
CA GLN A 332 -45.15 -50.51 -48.74
C GLN A 332 -45.43 -49.86 -47.38
N GLN A 333 -45.43 -50.63 -46.29
CA GLN A 333 -45.59 -50.09 -44.95
C GLN A 333 -44.32 -49.44 -44.43
N ALA A 334 -43.13 -49.98 -44.72
CA ALA A 334 -41.85 -49.37 -44.41
C ALA A 334 -41.67 -48.07 -45.19
N THR A 335 -42.02 -48.03 -46.50
CA THR A 335 -41.98 -46.76 -47.24
C THR A 335 -43.00 -45.74 -46.70
N LYS A 336 -44.19 -46.15 -46.26
CA LYS A 336 -45.14 -45.26 -45.59
C LYS A 336 -44.67 -44.79 -44.20
N ALA A 337 -44.10 -45.68 -43.39
CA ALA A 337 -43.61 -45.37 -42.05
C ALA A 337 -42.36 -44.50 -42.11
N LEU A 338 -41.46 -44.76 -43.06
CA LEU A 338 -40.27 -43.97 -43.31
C LEU A 338 -40.66 -42.59 -43.88
N ASN A 339 -41.61 -42.50 -44.80
CA ASN A 339 -42.17 -41.21 -45.23
C ASN A 339 -42.88 -40.46 -44.09
N LYS A 340 -43.50 -41.16 -43.13
CA LYS A 340 -44.14 -40.55 -41.96
C LYS A 340 -43.12 -40.09 -40.93
N GLN A 341 -42.06 -40.87 -40.68
CA GLN A 341 -40.95 -40.49 -39.80
C GLN A 341 -40.12 -39.37 -40.42
N VAL A 342 -39.91 -39.35 -41.73
CA VAL A 342 -39.29 -38.24 -42.46
C VAL A 342 -40.17 -36.99 -42.37
N LYS A 343 -41.49 -37.10 -42.54
CA LYS A 343 -42.41 -35.98 -42.29
C LYS A 343 -42.37 -35.47 -40.85
N GLN A 344 -42.37 -36.36 -39.86
CA GLN A 344 -42.31 -36.00 -38.44
C GLN A 344 -40.94 -35.42 -38.04
N ALA A 345 -39.85 -35.91 -38.64
CA ALA A 345 -38.52 -35.35 -38.47
C ALA A 345 -38.45 -33.96 -39.11
N LEU A 346 -39.03 -33.77 -40.29
CA LEU A 346 -39.15 -32.47 -40.95
C LEU A 346 -40.06 -31.49 -40.20
N GLU A 347 -41.12 -31.97 -39.55
CA GLU A 347 -42.01 -31.16 -38.68
C GLU A 347 -41.35 -30.82 -37.33
N LYS A 348 -40.41 -31.64 -36.84
CA LYS A 348 -39.63 -31.39 -35.61
C LYS A 348 -38.34 -30.61 -35.85
N THR A 349 -37.79 -30.65 -37.06
CA THR A 349 -36.73 -29.73 -37.46
C THR A 349 -37.36 -28.37 -37.67
N ILE A 350 -37.18 -27.53 -36.65
CA ILE A 350 -37.29 -26.06 -36.64
C ILE A 350 -37.73 -25.51 -38.00
N ASP A 351 -38.98 -25.06 -38.06
CA ASP A 351 -39.59 -24.51 -39.25
C ASP A 351 -38.79 -23.26 -39.71
N LEU A 352 -37.80 -23.45 -40.59
CA LEU A 352 -36.87 -22.40 -41.03
C LEU A 352 -37.60 -21.19 -41.63
N ARG A 353 -38.83 -21.39 -42.14
CA ARG A 353 -39.73 -20.32 -42.59
C ARG A 353 -40.25 -19.43 -41.45
N SER A 354 -40.43 -19.97 -40.24
CA SER A 354 -40.84 -19.19 -39.07
C SER A 354 -39.70 -18.32 -38.52
N LEU A 355 -38.45 -18.82 -38.56
CA LEU A 355 -37.24 -18.06 -38.25
C LEU A 355 -36.95 -16.95 -39.27
N ALA A 356 -37.31 -17.15 -40.54
CA ALA A 356 -37.13 -16.13 -41.59
C ALA A 356 -38.18 -15.00 -41.56
N GLN A 357 -39.35 -15.18 -40.92
CA GLN A 357 -40.41 -14.15 -40.86
C GLN A 357 -40.14 -13.05 -39.82
N LYS A 358 -39.39 -13.35 -38.76
CA LYS A 358 -38.84 -12.36 -37.82
C LYS A 358 -37.44 -12.83 -37.39
N PRO A 359 -36.35 -12.31 -37.99
CA PRO A 359 -35.03 -12.56 -37.44
C PRO A 359 -35.02 -12.04 -35.99
N PRO A 360 -34.48 -12.79 -35.02
CA PRO A 360 -34.30 -12.28 -33.67
C PRO A 360 -33.43 -11.04 -33.75
N LYS A 361 -34.01 -9.90 -33.36
CA LYS A 361 -33.39 -8.58 -33.52
C LYS A 361 -32.16 -8.38 -32.63
N GLU A 362 -31.97 -9.26 -31.66
CA GLU A 362 -30.96 -9.09 -30.62
C GLU A 362 -29.63 -9.79 -30.93
N ASN A 363 -29.56 -10.78 -31.84
CA ASN A 363 -28.30 -11.45 -32.23
C ASN A 363 -28.39 -12.14 -33.60
N ALA A 364 -28.46 -11.34 -34.67
CA ALA A 364 -28.54 -11.85 -36.04
C ALA A 364 -27.32 -12.71 -36.45
N GLN A 365 -26.13 -12.38 -35.93
CA GLN A 365 -24.88 -13.09 -36.22
C GLN A 365 -24.82 -14.47 -35.56
N GLU A 366 -25.21 -14.60 -34.28
CA GLU A 366 -25.29 -15.92 -33.63
C GLU A 366 -26.30 -16.84 -34.30
N CYS A 367 -27.43 -16.29 -34.75
CA CYS A 367 -28.44 -17.06 -35.45
C CYS A 367 -27.96 -17.56 -36.82
N LEU A 368 -27.21 -16.73 -37.55
CA LEU A 368 -26.54 -17.16 -38.78
C LEU A 368 -25.51 -18.26 -38.47
N ARG A 369 -24.70 -18.11 -37.42
CA ARG A 369 -23.71 -19.11 -37.00
C ARG A 369 -24.36 -20.47 -36.67
N LEU A 370 -25.38 -20.47 -35.82
CA LEU A 370 -26.12 -21.68 -35.43
C LEU A 370 -26.81 -22.34 -36.63
N MET A 371 -27.35 -21.55 -37.55
CA MET A 371 -27.93 -22.05 -38.79
C MET A 371 -26.86 -22.67 -39.71
N GLY A 372 -25.67 -22.07 -39.81
CA GLY A 372 -24.52 -22.65 -40.51
C GLY A 372 -24.09 -24.00 -39.92
N MET A 373 -24.03 -24.10 -38.60
CA MET A 373 -23.72 -25.36 -37.89
C MET A 373 -24.81 -26.43 -38.08
N ALA A 374 -26.09 -26.04 -38.04
CA ALA A 374 -27.19 -26.95 -38.31
C ALA A 374 -27.17 -27.46 -39.76
N LEU A 375 -26.87 -26.57 -40.72
CA LEU A 375 -26.74 -26.93 -42.14
C LEU A 375 -25.52 -27.84 -42.41
N LYS A 376 -24.41 -27.65 -41.69
CA LYS A 376 -23.27 -28.60 -41.70
C LYS A 376 -23.73 -29.99 -41.28
N ASN A 377 -24.44 -30.10 -40.16
CA ASN A 377 -24.90 -31.39 -39.62
C ASN A 377 -25.90 -32.06 -40.57
N LEU A 378 -26.82 -31.28 -41.16
CA LEU A 378 -27.75 -31.78 -42.18
C LEU A 378 -27.04 -32.20 -43.47
N ALA A 379 -26.04 -31.44 -43.92
CA ALA A 379 -25.25 -31.76 -45.11
C ALA A 379 -24.53 -33.11 -44.94
N SER A 380 -23.94 -33.36 -43.77
CA SER A 380 -23.29 -34.63 -43.43
C SER A 380 -24.28 -35.78 -43.26
N ALA A 381 -25.42 -35.56 -42.61
CA ALA A 381 -26.42 -36.61 -42.38
C ALA A 381 -27.16 -37.04 -43.67
N MET A 382 -27.29 -36.13 -44.64
CA MET A 382 -28.09 -36.36 -45.85
C MET A 382 -27.27 -36.36 -47.15
N ASN A 383 -25.94 -36.26 -47.10
CA ASN A 383 -25.07 -36.06 -48.27
C ASN A 383 -25.59 -34.93 -49.20
N ASN A 384 -26.10 -33.85 -48.61
CA ASN A 384 -26.75 -32.78 -49.35
C ASN A 384 -25.75 -31.67 -49.72
N THR A 385 -25.36 -31.63 -50.98
CA THR A 385 -24.39 -30.66 -51.52
C THR A 385 -24.91 -29.22 -51.52
N GLN A 386 -26.22 -28.99 -51.55
CA GLN A 386 -26.81 -27.64 -51.46
C GLN A 386 -26.76 -27.11 -50.02
N ALA A 387 -27.07 -27.96 -49.03
CA ALA A 387 -26.92 -27.61 -47.61
C ALA A 387 -25.45 -27.33 -47.27
N LEU A 388 -24.53 -28.08 -47.87
CA LEU A 388 -23.08 -27.88 -47.71
C LEU A 388 -22.63 -26.52 -48.27
N LYS A 389 -23.08 -26.16 -49.48
CA LYS A 389 -22.81 -24.84 -50.07
C LYS A 389 -23.42 -23.70 -49.24
N ALA A 390 -24.63 -23.87 -48.72
CA ALA A 390 -25.26 -22.87 -47.86
C ALA A 390 -24.50 -22.69 -46.53
N ALA A 391 -24.07 -23.79 -45.88
CA ALA A 391 -23.26 -23.75 -44.68
C ALA A 391 -21.92 -23.03 -44.91
N ALA A 392 -21.25 -23.31 -46.03
CA ALA A 392 -19.99 -22.67 -46.40
C ALA A 392 -20.13 -21.16 -46.60
N ILE A 393 -21.20 -20.71 -47.27
CA ILE A 393 -21.48 -19.28 -47.46
C ILE A 393 -21.74 -18.59 -46.13
N ILE A 394 -22.51 -19.21 -45.24
CA ILE A 394 -22.89 -18.63 -43.95
C ILE A 394 -21.69 -18.55 -42.98
N LEU A 395 -20.81 -19.55 -42.99
CA LEU A 395 -19.64 -19.63 -42.10
C LEU A 395 -18.38 -18.98 -42.68
N GLY A 396 -18.42 -18.56 -43.95
CA GLY A 396 -17.28 -17.96 -44.65
C GLY A 396 -16.15 -18.95 -44.95
N SER A 397 -16.49 -20.21 -45.27
CA SER A 397 -15.53 -21.27 -45.58
C SER A 397 -15.66 -21.78 -47.02
N GLU A 398 -14.73 -22.63 -47.44
CA GLU A 398 -14.91 -23.42 -48.65
C GLU A 398 -16.05 -24.44 -48.48
N PRO A 399 -16.76 -24.82 -49.56
CA PRO A 399 -17.80 -25.85 -49.54
C PRO A 399 -17.20 -27.26 -49.53
N THR A 400 -16.35 -27.53 -48.53
CA THR A 400 -15.81 -28.86 -48.24
C THR A 400 -16.13 -29.23 -46.78
N PRO A 401 -16.43 -30.51 -46.49
CA PRO A 401 -16.76 -30.94 -45.13
C PRO A 401 -15.67 -30.59 -44.10
N SER A 402 -14.40 -30.72 -44.50
CA SER A 402 -13.24 -30.40 -43.66
C SER A 402 -13.10 -28.91 -43.39
N ALA A 403 -13.24 -28.05 -44.41
CA ALA A 403 -13.15 -26.60 -44.22
C ALA A 403 -14.29 -26.05 -43.36
N ILE A 404 -15.51 -26.57 -43.57
CA ILE A 404 -16.68 -26.20 -42.74
C ILE A 404 -16.50 -26.70 -41.30
N ALA A 405 -15.96 -27.91 -41.11
CA ALA A 405 -15.71 -28.45 -39.78
C ALA A 405 -14.68 -27.62 -39.01
N TYR A 406 -13.55 -27.35 -39.65
CA TYR A 406 -12.47 -26.53 -39.09
C TYR A 406 -12.96 -25.11 -38.78
N ARG A 407 -13.73 -24.50 -39.69
CA ARG A 407 -14.31 -23.17 -39.45
C ARG A 407 -15.35 -23.15 -38.34
N ALA A 408 -16.14 -24.23 -38.20
CA ALA A 408 -17.11 -24.36 -37.12
C ALA A 408 -16.42 -24.47 -35.75
N GLU A 409 -15.31 -25.22 -35.66
CA GLU A 409 -14.49 -25.33 -34.44
C GLU A 409 -13.87 -23.99 -34.05
N GLN A 410 -13.32 -23.24 -35.02
CA GLN A 410 -12.81 -21.88 -34.78
C GLN A 410 -13.89 -20.95 -34.23
N LEU A 411 -15.08 -20.98 -34.83
CA LEU A 411 -16.20 -20.13 -34.41
C LEU A 411 -16.85 -20.59 -33.10
N GLU A 412 -16.58 -21.81 -32.62
CA GLU A 412 -17.04 -22.28 -31.31
C GLU A 412 -16.35 -21.55 -30.16
N MET A 413 -15.08 -21.16 -30.37
CA MET A 413 -14.28 -20.38 -29.40
C MET A 413 -14.67 -18.89 -29.34
N LEU A 414 -15.50 -18.41 -30.26
CA LEU A 414 -15.86 -17.00 -30.38
C LEU A 414 -16.50 -16.40 -29.10
N PRO A 415 -17.47 -17.05 -28.42
CA PRO A 415 -18.07 -16.50 -27.21
C PRO A 415 -17.04 -16.31 -26.08
N GLN A 416 -16.11 -17.25 -25.95
CA GLN A 416 -15.03 -17.18 -24.97
C GLN A 416 -14.07 -16.04 -25.32
N ALA A 417 -13.67 -15.92 -26.60
CA ALA A 417 -12.82 -14.84 -27.09
C ALA A 417 -13.42 -13.45 -26.82
N VAL A 418 -14.71 -13.25 -27.11
CA VAL A 418 -15.40 -11.97 -26.85
C VAL A 418 -15.46 -11.69 -25.34
N SER A 419 -15.75 -12.70 -24.52
CA SER A 419 -15.77 -12.56 -23.06
C SER A 419 -14.40 -12.15 -22.51
N ASP A 420 -13.33 -12.82 -22.92
CA ASP A 420 -11.98 -12.57 -22.43
C ASP A 420 -11.48 -11.18 -22.87
N ILE A 421 -11.73 -10.80 -24.12
CA ILE A 421 -11.37 -9.48 -24.63
C ILE A 421 -12.14 -8.38 -23.87
N ARG A 422 -13.45 -8.54 -23.63
CA ARG A 422 -14.22 -7.58 -22.82
C ARG A 422 -13.74 -7.51 -21.37
N ALA A 423 -13.36 -8.64 -20.78
CA ALA A 423 -12.82 -8.69 -19.43
C ALA A 423 -11.49 -7.92 -19.31
N VAL A 424 -10.68 -7.88 -20.36
CA VAL A 424 -9.46 -7.06 -20.41
C VAL A 424 -9.80 -5.59 -20.61
N LEU A 425 -10.65 -5.25 -21.58
CA LEU A 425 -11.00 -3.87 -21.90
C LEU A 425 -11.75 -3.14 -20.77
N THR A 426 -12.44 -3.88 -19.90
CA THR A 426 -13.15 -3.33 -18.73
C THR A 426 -12.25 -3.03 -17.53
N LYS A 427 -10.99 -3.50 -17.53
CA LYS A 427 -10.04 -3.20 -16.44
C LYS A 427 -9.65 -1.72 -16.47
N PRO A 428 -9.73 -1.01 -15.34
CA PRO A 428 -9.28 0.38 -15.26
C PRO A 428 -7.77 0.44 -15.52
N GLY A 429 -7.35 1.27 -16.49
CA GLY A 429 -5.93 1.40 -16.86
C GLY A 429 -5.39 0.31 -17.79
N CYS A 430 -6.26 -0.42 -18.50
CA CYS A 430 -5.85 -1.40 -19.52
C CYS A 430 -4.80 -0.82 -20.48
N THR A 431 -3.68 -1.51 -20.66
CA THR A 431 -2.65 -1.15 -21.64
C THR A 431 -2.82 -1.93 -22.95
N TRP A 432 -2.12 -1.50 -24.02
CA TRP A 432 -2.07 -2.25 -25.27
C TRP A 432 -1.49 -3.66 -25.08
N LEU A 433 -0.51 -3.81 -24.17
CA LEU A 433 0.11 -5.10 -23.89
C LEU A 433 -0.87 -6.08 -23.24
N ASP A 434 -1.71 -5.59 -22.31
CA ASP A 434 -2.73 -6.42 -21.65
C ASP A 434 -3.76 -6.95 -22.66
N TYR A 435 -4.21 -6.09 -23.58
CA TYR A 435 -5.08 -6.49 -24.68
C TYR A 435 -4.39 -7.45 -25.64
N TRP A 436 -3.17 -7.13 -26.07
CA TRP A 436 -2.44 -7.90 -27.07
C TRP A 436 -2.11 -9.32 -26.59
N ALA A 437 -1.78 -9.48 -25.30
CA ALA A 437 -1.52 -10.79 -24.70
C ALA A 437 -2.71 -11.75 -24.85
N VAL A 438 -3.93 -11.26 -24.65
CA VAL A 438 -5.16 -12.06 -24.83
C VAL A 438 -5.56 -12.17 -26.30
N ALA A 439 -5.38 -11.10 -27.08
CA ALA A 439 -5.74 -11.09 -28.49
C ALA A 439 -4.89 -12.04 -29.34
N GLN A 440 -3.65 -12.35 -28.93
CA GLN A 440 -2.76 -13.31 -29.61
C GLN A 440 -3.35 -14.73 -29.61
N GLU A 441 -4.02 -15.15 -28.53
CA GLU A 441 -4.63 -16.48 -28.43
C GLU A 441 -5.77 -16.68 -29.44
N TYR A 442 -6.39 -15.57 -29.88
CA TYR A 442 -7.55 -15.54 -30.76
C TYR A 442 -7.25 -14.92 -32.14
N GLU A 443 -5.98 -14.83 -32.55
CA GLU A 443 -5.58 -14.18 -33.81
C GLU A 443 -6.28 -14.76 -35.04
N VAL A 444 -6.53 -16.07 -35.03
CA VAL A 444 -7.18 -16.81 -36.12
C VAL A 444 -8.63 -16.38 -36.35
N ILE A 445 -9.32 -15.89 -35.32
CA ILE A 445 -10.73 -15.44 -35.36
C ILE A 445 -10.84 -13.93 -35.14
N LYS A 446 -9.77 -13.17 -35.42
CA LYS A 446 -9.70 -11.73 -35.19
C LYS A 446 -10.82 -10.93 -35.85
N SER A 447 -11.11 -11.20 -37.11
CA SER A 447 -12.21 -10.52 -37.81
C SER A 447 -13.56 -10.81 -37.18
N ASP A 448 -13.73 -12.00 -36.59
CA ASP A 448 -15.02 -12.48 -36.11
C ASP A 448 -15.35 -11.91 -34.73
N TYR A 449 -14.39 -11.92 -33.79
CA TYR A 449 -14.63 -11.29 -32.48
C TYR A 449 -14.70 -9.77 -32.60
N LEU A 450 -13.94 -9.14 -33.51
CA LEU A 450 -14.01 -7.68 -33.72
C LEU A 450 -15.40 -7.23 -34.21
N ALA A 451 -16.08 -8.09 -34.97
CA ALA A 451 -17.43 -7.81 -35.45
C ALA A 451 -18.51 -7.87 -34.34
N GLU A 452 -18.22 -8.52 -33.22
CA GLU A 452 -19.12 -8.72 -32.07
C GLU A 452 -18.85 -7.73 -30.93
N LEU A 453 -17.74 -6.98 -31.01
CA LEU A 453 -17.44 -5.88 -30.10
C LEU A 453 -18.25 -4.63 -30.48
N THR A 454 -18.57 -3.83 -29.47
CA THR A 454 -19.23 -2.54 -29.67
C THR A 454 -18.29 -1.53 -30.32
N THR A 455 -18.86 -0.50 -30.96
CA THR A 455 -18.05 0.57 -31.56
C THR A 455 -17.11 1.23 -30.54
N GLN A 456 -17.57 1.43 -29.31
CA GLN A 456 -16.75 1.98 -28.21
C GLN A 456 -15.56 1.08 -27.85
N GLU A 457 -15.76 -0.23 -27.78
CA GLU A 457 -14.70 -1.20 -27.51
C GLU A 457 -13.67 -1.21 -28.64
N THR A 458 -14.12 -1.17 -29.90
CA THR A 458 -13.22 -1.09 -31.06
C THR A 458 -12.43 0.22 -31.10
N GLU A 459 -13.06 1.36 -30.76
CA GLU A 459 -12.39 2.65 -30.64
C GLU A 459 -11.32 2.61 -29.53
N LEU A 460 -11.63 2.00 -28.38
CA LEU A 460 -10.68 1.83 -27.28
C LEU A 460 -9.45 1.02 -27.72
N ILE A 461 -9.66 -0.11 -28.41
CA ILE A 461 -8.56 -0.92 -28.96
C ILE A 461 -7.67 -0.07 -29.90
N THR A 462 -8.28 0.71 -30.80
CA THR A 462 -7.51 1.58 -31.70
C THR A 462 -6.76 2.68 -30.94
N ALA A 463 -7.35 3.25 -29.89
CA ALA A 463 -6.70 4.26 -29.06
C ALA A 463 -5.52 3.68 -28.27
N LEU A 464 -5.65 2.46 -27.73
CA LEU A 464 -4.55 1.74 -27.08
C LEU A 464 -3.41 1.45 -28.07
N GLN A 465 -3.76 1.02 -29.29
CA GLN A 465 -2.76 0.79 -30.34
C GLN A 465 -2.01 2.08 -30.69
N MET A 466 -2.72 3.19 -30.84
CA MET A 466 -2.13 4.50 -31.14
C MET A 466 -1.31 5.07 -29.97
N ALA A 467 -1.70 4.79 -28.74
CA ALA A 467 -0.92 5.14 -27.55
C ALA A 467 0.38 4.34 -27.49
N SER A 468 0.37 3.07 -27.93
CA SER A 468 1.56 2.21 -27.98
C SER A 468 2.47 2.47 -29.19
N THR A 469 1.97 3.07 -30.27
CA THR A 469 2.77 3.40 -31.48
C THR A 469 3.32 4.81 -31.49
N LYS A 470 3.00 5.66 -30.51
CA LYS A 470 3.76 6.89 -30.26
C LYS A 470 5.14 6.51 -29.70
N PRO A 471 6.23 6.83 -30.40
CA PRO A 471 7.54 6.52 -29.86
C PRO A 471 7.89 7.51 -28.73
N ASP A 472 8.34 6.99 -27.60
CA ASP A 472 8.99 7.75 -26.52
C ASP A 472 10.41 8.23 -26.91
N THR A 473 10.80 8.14 -28.18
CA THR A 473 12.11 8.61 -28.64
C THR A 473 12.03 10.03 -29.18
N ILE A 474 12.75 10.94 -28.52
CA ILE A 474 12.96 12.31 -28.97
C ILE A 474 13.65 12.26 -30.35
N GLY A 475 12.98 12.81 -31.36
CA GLY A 475 13.47 12.88 -32.74
C GLY A 475 13.20 14.23 -33.39
N LEU A 476 13.52 14.35 -34.69
CA LEU A 476 13.36 15.60 -35.45
C LEU A 476 11.93 16.16 -35.35
N GLY A 477 11.80 17.44 -34.98
CA GLY A 477 10.53 18.13 -34.73
C GLY A 477 9.94 17.94 -33.33
N SER A 478 10.61 17.20 -32.43
CA SER A 478 10.15 17.03 -31.06
C SER A 478 10.35 18.30 -30.23
N ILE A 479 9.38 18.61 -29.37
CA ILE A 479 9.49 19.70 -28.40
C ILE A 479 10.13 19.15 -27.12
N VAL A 480 11.28 19.71 -26.77
CA VAL A 480 12.14 19.18 -25.71
C VAL A 480 12.43 20.23 -24.64
N ALA A 481 12.78 19.73 -23.46
CA ALA A 481 13.33 20.47 -22.34
C ALA A 481 14.62 19.77 -21.87
N HIS A 482 15.45 20.48 -21.10
CA HIS A 482 16.67 19.92 -20.57
C HIS A 482 16.42 18.86 -19.49
N ALA A 483 17.26 17.82 -19.43
CA ALA A 483 17.10 16.71 -18.49
C ALA A 483 17.73 16.93 -17.11
N ASP A 484 18.60 17.92 -16.92
CA ASP A 484 19.11 18.26 -15.60
C ASP A 484 18.15 19.22 -14.86
N PRO A 485 17.64 18.85 -13.66
CA PRO A 485 16.83 19.73 -12.82
C PRO A 485 17.48 21.04 -12.38
N TYR A 486 18.81 21.08 -12.32
CA TYR A 486 19.53 22.21 -11.78
C TYR A 486 20.09 23.14 -12.85
N ARG A 487 19.98 22.76 -14.13
CA ARG A 487 20.29 23.67 -15.24
C ARG A 487 19.27 24.80 -15.19
N THR A 488 19.79 26.03 -15.24
CA THR A 488 19.19 27.28 -14.73
C THR A 488 17.78 27.64 -15.22
N LEU A 489 17.18 26.87 -16.11
CA LEU A 489 16.02 27.26 -16.89
C LEU A 489 15.08 26.06 -17.10
N TYR A 490 14.31 25.73 -16.06
CA TYR A 490 13.16 24.81 -16.14
C TYR A 490 12.00 25.32 -17.04
N VAL A 491 12.24 26.34 -17.87
CA VAL A 491 11.23 27.03 -18.68
C VAL A 491 11.71 27.22 -20.12
N GLU A 492 12.77 26.51 -20.54
CA GLU A 492 13.24 26.62 -21.91
C GLU A 492 12.65 25.51 -22.77
N ARG A 493 11.70 25.92 -23.62
CA ARG A 493 11.13 25.12 -24.69
C ARG A 493 12.11 25.12 -25.86
N GLY A 494 12.51 23.94 -26.31
CA GLY A 494 13.36 23.76 -27.49
C GLY A 494 12.66 22.89 -28.52
N GLU A 495 13.06 23.04 -29.78
CA GLU A 495 12.63 22.18 -30.88
C GLU A 495 13.85 21.48 -31.48
N VAL A 496 13.76 20.17 -31.69
CA VAL A 496 14.81 19.39 -32.36
C VAL A 496 14.79 19.70 -33.85
N VAL A 497 15.83 20.34 -34.36
CA VAL A 497 15.94 20.78 -35.76
C VAL A 497 16.70 19.78 -36.62
N ASP A 498 17.57 18.97 -36.02
CA ASP A 498 18.33 17.93 -36.73
C ASP A 498 18.58 16.72 -35.82
N ASP A 499 18.65 15.53 -36.41
CA ASP A 499 18.87 14.25 -35.71
C ASP A 499 20.13 13.59 -36.28
N LEU A 500 21.20 13.59 -35.49
CA LEU A 500 22.50 13.02 -35.85
C LEU A 500 22.67 11.59 -35.30
N GLY A 501 21.59 10.94 -34.88
CA GLY A 501 21.61 9.61 -34.28
C GLY A 501 21.72 9.69 -32.75
N GLU A 502 22.94 9.66 -32.21
CA GLU A 502 23.16 9.73 -30.75
C GLU A 502 23.04 11.16 -30.20
N GLU A 503 23.35 12.15 -31.04
CA GLU A 503 23.23 13.58 -30.75
C GLU A 503 22.05 14.21 -31.49
N LEU A 504 21.36 15.12 -30.82
CA LEU A 504 20.26 15.91 -31.36
C LEU A 504 20.64 17.38 -31.37
N VAL A 505 20.27 18.07 -32.45
CA VAL A 505 20.48 19.52 -32.58
C VAL A 505 19.20 20.23 -32.15
N VAL A 506 19.25 20.99 -31.07
CA VAL A 506 18.08 21.68 -30.51
C VAL A 506 18.20 23.18 -30.72
N ALA A 507 17.12 23.78 -31.21
CA ALA A 507 16.94 25.23 -31.23
C ALA A 507 16.06 25.65 -30.04
N TRP A 508 16.64 26.41 -29.10
CA TRP A 508 15.92 26.91 -27.93
C TRP A 508 15.14 28.19 -28.24
N ASP A 509 13.89 28.27 -27.78
CA ASP A 509 13.01 29.42 -28.00
C ASP A 509 13.58 30.73 -27.43
N CYS A 510 14.31 30.67 -26.31
CA CYS A 510 14.93 31.83 -25.66
C CYS A 510 16.01 32.52 -26.51
N TRP A 511 16.55 31.84 -27.54
CA TRP A 511 17.63 32.35 -28.38
C TRP A 511 17.16 32.74 -29.79
N LYS A 512 15.84 32.82 -30.02
CA LYS A 512 15.25 33.23 -31.31
C LYS A 512 15.67 34.63 -31.78
N GLU A 513 15.93 35.56 -30.87
CA GLU A 513 16.35 36.93 -31.21
C GLU A 513 17.87 37.06 -31.44
N GLN A 514 18.67 36.14 -30.90
CA GLN A 514 20.12 36.11 -31.06
C GLN A 514 20.50 35.04 -32.07
N SER A 515 20.22 35.30 -33.35
CA SER A 515 20.75 34.57 -34.53
C SER A 515 21.18 33.11 -34.26
N LYS A 516 20.21 32.18 -34.24
CA LYS A 516 20.36 30.72 -34.37
C LYS A 516 21.60 30.11 -33.68
N LYS A 517 21.64 30.11 -32.35
CA LYS A 517 22.45 29.11 -31.65
C LYS A 517 21.67 27.81 -31.58
N THR A 518 22.03 26.87 -32.45
CA THR A 518 21.63 25.47 -32.36
C THR A 518 22.76 24.71 -31.68
N ASP A 519 22.51 24.19 -30.49
CA ASP A 519 23.50 23.40 -29.74
C ASP A 519 23.19 21.91 -29.86
N ARG A 520 24.23 21.08 -29.72
CA ARG A 520 24.13 19.61 -29.77
C ARG A 520 23.96 19.08 -28.35
N TYR A 521 23.06 18.12 -28.20
CA TYR A 521 22.76 17.45 -26.94
C TYR A 521 22.66 15.96 -27.18
N PHE A 522 23.07 15.16 -26.20
CA PHE A 522 22.77 13.74 -26.24
C PHE A 522 21.30 13.48 -25.91
N ARG A 523 20.75 12.36 -26.39
CA ARG A 523 19.32 12.04 -26.18
C ARG A 523 18.93 11.91 -24.71
N ASP A 524 19.85 11.48 -23.86
CA ASP A 524 19.69 11.35 -22.40
C ASP A 524 19.76 12.69 -21.66
N GLU A 525 20.31 13.73 -22.29
CA GLU A 525 20.31 15.10 -21.78
C GLU A 525 19.00 15.86 -22.05
N LEU A 526 18.07 15.24 -22.77
CA LEU A 526 16.80 15.86 -23.18
C LEU A 526 15.58 15.07 -22.64
N ARG A 527 14.48 15.78 -22.43
CA ARG A 527 13.18 15.23 -22.03
C ARG A 527 12.10 15.84 -22.91
N PHE A 528 10.96 15.17 -23.09
CA PHE A 528 9.82 15.82 -23.73
C PHE A 528 9.35 17.01 -22.89
N TRP A 529 9.05 18.12 -23.57
CA TRP A 529 8.46 19.28 -22.92
C TRP A 529 7.01 18.96 -22.54
N LEU A 530 6.73 18.93 -21.23
CA LEU A 530 5.39 18.77 -20.70
C LEU A 530 4.82 20.17 -20.39
N PRO A 531 3.78 20.63 -21.10
CA PRO A 531 3.06 21.84 -20.70
C PRO A 531 2.45 21.62 -19.31
N GLN A 532 2.72 22.53 -18.37
CA GLN A 532 2.02 22.57 -17.08
C GLN A 532 0.59 23.08 -17.23
#